data_AF-Q6I857-F1
#
_entry.id   AF-Q6I857-F1
#
_cell.length_a   1.000
_cell.length_b   1.000
_cell.length_c   1.000
_cell.angle_alpha   90.00
_cell.angle_beta   90.00
_cell.angle_gamma   90.00
#
_symmetry.space_group_name_H-M   'P 1'
#
loop_
_entity.id
_entity.type
_entity.pdbx_description
1 polymer ?
#
loop_
_entity_poly.entity_id
_entity_poly.type
_entity_poly.pdbx_seq_one_letter_code
_entity_poly.pdbx_strand_id
1 'polypeptide(L)' 'ATRVASVVVDCETGGFRLGLAGVLADRLGAQHLPLGEVSADSLTSVVRSAQVSGEVA' A
#
# COMPACT_ATOMS: atom_id res chain seq x y z
N ALA A 1 -11.35 -5.33 -18.69
CA ALA A 1 -10.11 -5.38 -17.89
C ALA A 1 -10.48 -5.84 -16.49
N THR A 2 -9.82 -6.87 -15.97
CA THR A 2 -10.04 -7.37 -14.60
C THR A 2 -9.58 -6.29 -13.63
N ARG A 3 -10.47 -5.79 -12.78
CA ARG A 3 -10.12 -4.74 -11.81
C ARG A 3 -9.61 -5.39 -10.53
N VAL A 4 -8.39 -5.03 -10.11
CA VAL A 4 -7.77 -5.54 -8.89
C VAL A 4 -8.02 -4.54 -7.76
N ALA A 5 -8.60 -4.99 -6.66
CA ALA A 5 -8.72 -4.17 -5.46
C ALA A 5 -7.32 -3.76 -4.98
N SER A 6 -7.11 -2.47 -4.79
CA SER A 6 -5.77 -1.89 -4.60
C SER A 6 -5.75 -0.94 -3.42
N VAL A 7 -4.63 -0.92 -2.71
CA VAL A 7 -4.29 0.03 -1.64
C VAL A 7 -2.89 0.57 -1.95
N VAL A 8 -2.69 1.87 -1.83
CA VAL A 8 -1.41 2.53 -2.00
C VAL A 8 -0.93 3.03 -0.64
N VAL A 9 0.22 2.52 -0.21
CA VAL A 9 0.89 2.97 1.01
C VAL A 9 1.92 4.04 0.65
N ASP A 10 1.77 5.21 1.25
CA ASP A 10 2.65 6.35 1.06
C ASP A 10 3.76 6.33 2.11
N CYS A 11 4.94 5.96 1.65
CA CYS A 11 6.15 5.87 2.47
C CYS A 11 6.85 7.23 2.66
N GLU A 12 6.33 8.30 2.07
CA GLU A 12 6.88 9.63 2.29
C GLU A 12 6.72 9.99 3.77
N THR A 13 7.79 10.43 4.42
CA THR A 13 7.80 10.79 5.84
C THR A 13 8.53 12.12 6.03
N GLY A 14 8.12 12.89 7.05
CA GLY A 14 8.69 14.20 7.32
C GLY A 14 8.02 15.34 6.54
N GLY A 15 8.68 16.51 6.52
CA GLY A 15 8.13 17.77 6.01
C GLY A 15 8.15 17.95 4.50
N PHE A 16 8.88 17.10 3.76
CA PHE A 16 8.96 17.15 2.30
C PHE A 16 8.20 15.97 1.69
N ARG A 17 7.34 16.27 0.71
CA ARG A 17 6.52 15.27 0.01
C ARG A 17 6.44 15.61 -1.47
N LEU A 18 6.65 14.60 -2.30
CA LEU A 18 6.53 14.57 -3.75
C LEU A 18 5.07 14.36 -4.18
N GLY A 19 4.24 13.70 -3.37
CA GLY A 19 2.82 13.51 -3.64
C GLY A 19 2.51 12.45 -4.71
N LEU A 20 3.50 11.65 -5.09
CA LEU A 20 3.37 10.65 -6.16
C LEU A 20 2.41 9.51 -5.77
N ALA A 21 2.39 9.14 -4.49
CA ALA A 21 1.52 8.08 -3.97
C ALA A 21 0.03 8.44 -4.13
N GLY A 22 -0.34 9.70 -3.89
CA GLY A 22 -1.71 10.17 -4.11
C GLY A 22 -2.12 10.07 -5.58
N VAL A 23 -1.26 10.53 -6.50
CA VAL A 23 -1.49 10.44 -7.95
C VAL A 23 -1.65 8.99 -8.41
N LEU A 24 -0.86 8.07 -7.86
CA LEU A 24 -0.97 6.66 -8.16
C LEU A 24 -2.28 6.06 -7.63
N ALA A 25 -2.69 6.42 -6.40
CA ALA A 25 -3.93 5.96 -5.80
C ALA A 25 -5.14 6.36 -6.65
N ASP A 26 -5.18 7.60 -7.13
CA ASP A 26 -6.25 8.09 -8.01
C ASP A 26 -6.32 7.31 -9.32
N ARG A 27 -5.17 7.06 -9.95
CA ARG A 27 -5.10 6.29 -11.21
C ARG A 27 -5.58 4.85 -11.05
N LEU A 28 -5.38 4.26 -9.87
CA LEU A 28 -5.83 2.91 -9.55
C LEU A 28 -7.27 2.87 -9.01
N GLY A 29 -7.82 4.02 -8.57
CA GLY A 29 -9.04 4.05 -7.74
C GLY A 29 -8.83 3.31 -6.43
N ALA A 30 -7.64 3.45 -5.84
CA ALA A 30 -7.18 2.76 -4.65
C ALA A 30 -7.30 3.64 -3.41
N GLN A 31 -7.37 3.01 -2.23
CA GLN A 31 -7.24 3.74 -0.97
C GLN A 31 -5.79 4.22 -0.80
N HIS A 32 -5.59 5.50 -0.45
CA HIS A 32 -4.29 6.07 -0.11
C HIS A 32 -4.12 6.06 1.42
N LEU A 33 -2.99 5.52 1.89
CA LEU A 33 -2.68 5.38 3.31
C LEU A 33 -1.25 5.88 3.60
N PRO A 34 -1.04 6.88 4.46
CA PRO A 34 0.31 7.27 4.87
C PRO A 34 0.91 6.23 5.83
N LEU A 35 2.20 5.93 5.67
CA LEU A 35 2.89 4.90 6.44
C LEU A 35 2.80 5.11 7.96
N GLY A 36 2.78 6.36 8.42
CA GLY A 36 2.64 6.70 9.85
C GLY A 36 1.27 6.33 10.46
N GLU A 37 0.26 6.13 9.63
CA GLU A 37 -1.07 5.65 10.05
C GLU A 37 -1.17 4.12 10.00
N VAL A 38 -0.13 3.43 9.54
CA VAL A 38 -0.12 1.98 9.47
C VAL A 38 0.65 1.38 10.64
N SER A 39 -0.02 0.55 11.43
CA SER A 39 0.65 -0.26 12.46
C SER A 39 1.67 -1.19 11.80
N ALA A 40 2.93 -1.08 12.23
CA ALA A 40 4.02 -1.92 11.72
C ALA A 40 3.70 -3.41 11.89
N ASP A 41 3.17 -3.83 13.04
CA ASP A 41 2.76 -5.20 13.29
C ASP A 41 1.65 -5.67 12.35
N SER A 42 0.63 -4.83 12.10
CA SER A 42 -0.46 -5.18 11.20
C SER A 42 0.01 -5.32 9.76
N LEU A 43 0.87 -4.39 9.28
CA LEU A 43 1.42 -4.45 7.93
C LEU A 43 2.31 -5.70 7.75
N THR A 44 3.19 -5.97 8.73
CA THR A 44 4.10 -7.11 8.68
C THR A 44 3.35 -8.44 8.71
N SER A 45 2.27 -8.53 9.48
CA SER A 45 1.38 -9.70 9.54
C SER A 45 0.67 -9.95 8.20
N VAL A 46 0.10 -8.91 7.58
CA VAL A 46 -0.55 -9.01 6.26
C VAL A 46 0.44 -9.44 5.19
N VAL A 47 1.61 -8.81 5.14
CA VAL A 47 2.68 -9.19 4.19
C VAL A 47 3.01 -10.65 4.38
N ARG A 48 3.36 -11.08 5.60
CA ARG A 48 3.72 -12.48 5.90
C ARG A 48 2.63 -13.47 5.50
N SER A 49 1.37 -13.16 5.80
CA SER A 49 0.22 -13.98 5.38
C SER A 49 0.10 -14.07 3.86
N ALA A 50 0.31 -12.96 3.14
CA ALA A 50 0.28 -12.94 1.69
C ALA A 50 1.46 -13.70 1.04
N GLN A 51 2.65 -13.73 1.68
CA GLN A 51 3.78 -14.51 1.16
C GLN A 51 3.50 -16.02 1.31
N VAL A 52 2.80 -16.43 2.37
CA VAL A 52 2.42 -17.84 2.60
C VAL A 52 1.37 -18.30 1.58
N SER A 53 0.49 -17.41 1.15
CA SER A 53 -0.43 -17.68 0.01
C SER A 53 0.24 -17.53 -1.36
N GLY A 54 1.48 -17.01 -1.40
CA GLY A 54 2.26 -16.70 -2.59
C GLY A 54 3.44 -17.65 -2.83
N GLU A 55 3.34 -18.92 -2.45
CA GLU A 55 4.00 -19.97 -3.24
C GLU A 55 3.25 -20.00 -4.58
N VAL A 56 3.67 -19.12 -5.49
CA VAL A 56 3.15 -19.04 -6.85
C VAL A 56 3.71 -20.25 -7.60
N ALA A 57 2.82 -21.20 -7.89
CA ALA A 57 2.99 -22.13 -9.00
C ALA A 57 2.97 -21.39 -10.34
#